data_AF-A0A1C7NRZ0-F1
#
_entry.id   AF-A0A1C7NRZ0-F1
#
_cell.length_a   1.000
_cell.length_b   1.000
_cell.length_c   1.000
_cell.angle_alpha   90.00
_cell.angle_beta   90.00
_cell.angle_gamma   90.00
#
_symmetry.space_group_name_H-M   'P 1'
#
loop_
_entity.id
_entity.type
_entity.pdbx_description
1 polymer ?
#
loop_
_entity_poly.entity_id
_entity_poly.type
_entity_poly.pdbx_seq_one_letter_code
_entity_poly.pdbx_strand_id
1 'polypeptide(L)'
;MSNFTRQTSLKIIQPPISVQVQIYLGQPLFSKKNEDSQKTLLRRLSELELVLTKIEYWQAHVDLTLYDPMLKKLHETVSQLETEMGQSTIDMQLKRLYPKAISYLLDLKEVTSENSGQPIYLNQLYATACRLYHLLDLDEHDYVAYQLALIYQCIHQQGVLFIHYKRRIEEHFDEIKKKSALTTDQVNWLRLLLTDIITQVIHASNMLVSP
;
A
#
# COMPACT_ATOMS: atom_id res chain seq x y z
N MET A 1 35.64 34.41 -67.13
CA MET A 1 34.16 34.44 -67.02
C MET A 1 33.70 33.04 -66.70
N SER A 2 33.08 32.88 -65.54
CA SER A 2 32.71 31.62 -64.90
C SER A 2 31.33 31.18 -65.37
N ASN A 3 31.19 29.97 -65.91
CA ASN A 3 29.90 29.30 -66.06
C ASN A 3 29.93 28.01 -65.24
N PHE A 4 29.44 28.12 -64.01
CA PHE A 4 29.12 27.01 -63.13
C PHE A 4 27.71 26.54 -63.43
N THR A 5 27.55 25.29 -63.85
CA THR A 5 26.31 24.51 -63.65
C THR A 5 26.69 23.03 -63.77
N ARG A 6 27.23 22.46 -62.68
CA ARG A 6 27.28 21.00 -62.51
C ARG A 6 26.04 20.61 -61.69
N GLN A 7 25.14 19.88 -62.35
CA GLN A 7 24.13 19.06 -61.67
C GLN A 7 24.83 18.09 -60.71
N THR A 8 24.55 18.23 -59.42
CA THR A 8 24.77 17.17 -58.43
C THR A 8 23.44 16.48 -58.17
N SER A 9 23.40 15.18 -58.44
CA SER A 9 22.26 14.31 -58.23
C SER A 9 21.75 14.37 -56.80
N LEU A 10 20.45 14.62 -56.62
CA LEU A 10 19.77 14.51 -55.33
C LEU A 10 19.84 13.05 -54.86
N LYS A 11 20.65 12.78 -53.83
CA LYS A 11 20.51 11.55 -53.05
C LYS A 11 19.16 11.62 -52.33
N ILE A 12 18.21 10.82 -52.79
CA ILE A 12 17.00 10.51 -52.03
C ILE A 12 17.47 9.81 -50.76
N ILE A 13 17.43 10.52 -49.64
CA ILE A 13 17.60 9.93 -48.32
C ILE A 13 16.36 9.08 -48.09
N GLN A 14 16.49 7.75 -48.22
CA GLN A 14 15.46 6.84 -47.74
C GLN A 14 15.32 7.08 -46.22
N PRO A 15 14.12 7.37 -45.71
CA PRO A 15 13.91 7.39 -44.27
C PRO A 15 14.21 5.98 -43.73
N PRO A 16 14.88 5.87 -42.56
CA PRO A 16 15.14 4.58 -41.96
C PRO A 16 13.81 3.89 -41.69
N ILE A 17 13.66 2.72 -42.31
CA ILE A 17 12.82 1.58 -41.93
C ILE A 17 11.59 2.00 -41.12
N SER A 18 10.42 2.00 -41.76
CA SER A 18 9.15 2.17 -41.08
C SER A 18 9.10 1.20 -39.89
N VAL A 19 9.19 1.75 -38.68
CA VAL A 19 8.80 1.00 -37.49
C VAL A 19 7.30 0.79 -37.66
N GLN A 20 6.93 -0.40 -38.14
CA GLN A 20 5.54 -0.84 -38.08
C GLN A 20 5.18 -0.85 -36.61
N VAL A 21 4.54 0.22 -36.15
CA VAL A 21 3.84 0.22 -34.88
C VAL A 21 2.72 -0.81 -35.07
N GLN A 22 2.94 -2.03 -34.62
CA GLN A 22 1.89 -3.03 -34.51
C GLN A 22 0.91 -2.51 -33.45
N ILE A 23 -0.08 -1.75 -33.90
CA ILE A 23 -1.21 -1.39 -33.08
C ILE A 23 -2.05 -2.66 -32.96
N TYR A 24 -1.85 -3.40 -31.87
CA TYR A 24 -2.65 -4.56 -31.50
C TYR A 24 -4.05 -4.12 -31.05
N LEU A 25 -4.83 -3.50 -31.95
CA LEU A 25 -6.21 -3.08 -31.71
C LEU A 25 -7.20 -4.26 -31.70
N GLY A 26 -6.77 -5.45 -32.14
CA GLY A 26 -7.66 -6.60 -32.37
C GLY A 26 -7.25 -7.90 -31.70
N GLN A 27 -6.20 -7.94 -30.88
CA GLN A 27 -5.95 -9.12 -30.06
C GLN A 27 -6.84 -9.05 -28.82
N PRO A 28 -7.70 -10.05 -28.56
CA PRO A 28 -8.35 -10.13 -27.27
C PRO A 28 -7.23 -10.18 -26.22
N LEU A 29 -7.32 -9.33 -25.20
CA LEU A 29 -6.38 -9.29 -24.07
C LEU A 29 -6.18 -10.67 -23.43
N PHE A 30 -7.06 -11.63 -23.73
CA PHE A 30 -7.04 -12.95 -23.14
C PHE A 30 -7.43 -14.09 -24.10
N SER A 31 -6.99 -15.30 -23.74
CA SER A 31 -7.39 -16.56 -24.36
C SER A 31 -8.84 -16.92 -24.04
N LYS A 32 -9.64 -17.29 -25.06
CA LYS A 32 -11.07 -17.69 -24.95
C LYS A 32 -11.38 -18.80 -23.93
N LYS A 33 -10.37 -19.53 -23.44
CA LYS A 33 -10.55 -20.66 -22.52
C LYS A 33 -10.96 -20.27 -21.10
N ASN A 34 -10.78 -19.02 -20.66
CA ASN A 34 -11.04 -18.57 -19.28
C ASN A 34 -11.74 -17.19 -19.21
N GLU A 35 -12.57 -16.87 -20.21
CA GLU A 35 -13.13 -15.53 -20.38
C GLU A 35 -13.97 -15.06 -19.17
N ASP A 36 -14.75 -15.95 -18.55
CA ASP A 36 -15.57 -15.61 -17.39
C ASP A 36 -14.74 -15.38 -16.12
N SER A 37 -13.71 -16.20 -15.88
CA SER A 37 -12.78 -16.01 -14.77
C SER A 37 -11.98 -14.71 -14.93
N GLN A 38 -11.63 -14.34 -16.16
CA GLN A 38 -10.90 -13.11 -16.46
C GLN A 38 -11.78 -11.86 -16.35
N LYS A 39 -13.04 -11.93 -16.80
CA LYS A 39 -14.03 -10.87 -16.56
C LYS A 39 -14.27 -10.66 -15.08
N THR A 40 -14.32 -11.75 -14.31
CA THR A 40 -14.45 -11.69 -12.85
C THR A 40 -13.23 -11.02 -12.23
N LEU A 41 -12.02 -11.42 -12.62
CA LEU A 41 -10.77 -10.79 -12.16
C LEU A 41 -10.72 -9.29 -12.50
N LEU A 42 -11.07 -8.90 -13.73
CA LEU A 42 -11.11 -7.49 -14.14
C LEU A 42 -12.13 -6.67 -13.35
N ARG A 43 -13.32 -7.23 -13.11
CA ARG A 43 -14.33 -6.59 -12.26
C ARG A 43 -13.76 -6.38 -10.85
N ARG A 44 -13.15 -7.40 -10.26
CA ARG A 44 -12.57 -7.31 -8.90
C ARG A 44 -11.41 -6.32 -8.82
N LEU A 45 -10.53 -6.28 -9.81
CA LEU A 45 -9.46 -5.28 -9.90
C LEU A 45 -10.02 -3.86 -10.02
N SER A 46 -11.10 -3.67 -10.79
CA SER A 46 -11.76 -2.36 -10.90
C SER A 46 -12.43 -1.93 -9.59
N GLU A 47 -13.02 -2.88 -8.86
CA GLU A 47 -13.64 -2.63 -7.56
C GLU A 47 -12.58 -2.28 -6.51
N LEU A 48 -11.48 -3.02 -6.48
CA LEU A 48 -10.35 -2.74 -5.59
C LEU A 48 -9.72 -1.38 -5.89
N GLU A 49 -9.46 -1.05 -7.16
CA GLU A 49 -8.91 0.25 -7.57
C GLU A 49 -9.80 1.42 -7.09
N LEU A 50 -11.12 1.26 -7.23
CA LEU A 50 -12.10 2.26 -6.78
C LEU A 50 -12.10 2.40 -5.26
N VAL A 51 -12.10 1.29 -4.53
CA VAL A 51 -12.13 1.31 -3.06
C VAL A 51 -10.82 1.90 -2.50
N LEU A 52 -9.66 1.52 -3.04
CA LEU A 52 -8.37 2.09 -2.65
C LEU A 52 -8.31 3.59 -2.92
N THR A 53 -8.82 4.04 -4.07
CA THR A 53 -8.90 5.47 -4.38
C THR A 53 -9.82 6.22 -3.42
N LYS A 54 -10.94 5.60 -2.99
CA LYS A 54 -11.78 6.18 -1.95
C LYS A 54 -11.03 6.25 -0.63
N ILE A 55 -10.40 5.16 -0.18
CA ILE A 55 -9.64 5.16 1.07
C ILE A 55 -8.60 6.29 1.08
N GLU A 56 -7.82 6.43 0.01
CA GLU A 56 -6.83 7.50 -0.13
C GLU A 56 -7.44 8.91 -0.10
N TYR A 57 -8.56 9.11 -0.82
CA TYR A 57 -9.27 10.39 -0.82
C TYR A 57 -9.78 10.76 0.58
N TRP A 58 -10.41 9.81 1.26
CA TRP A 58 -10.97 10.00 2.60
C TRP A 58 -9.86 10.23 3.62
N GLN A 59 -8.75 9.51 3.50
CA GLN A 59 -7.55 9.75 4.29
C GLN A 59 -7.01 11.16 4.07
N ALA A 60 -6.90 11.64 2.83
CA ALA A 60 -6.32 12.94 2.54
C ALA A 60 -7.21 14.15 2.95
N HIS A 61 -8.55 13.99 2.99
CA HIS A 61 -9.46 15.14 3.06
C HIS A 61 -10.42 15.16 4.27
N VAL A 62 -10.44 14.12 5.11
CA VAL A 62 -11.36 14.05 6.26
C VAL A 62 -10.58 14.06 7.58
N ASP A 63 -10.91 14.99 8.46
CA ASP A 63 -10.34 15.09 9.81
C ASP A 63 -10.61 13.80 10.60
N LEU A 64 -9.53 13.22 11.14
CA LEU A 64 -9.43 11.91 11.79
C LEU A 64 -10.27 11.73 13.06
N THR A 65 -11.00 12.76 13.51
CA THR A 65 -11.74 12.76 14.78
C THR A 65 -13.21 12.33 14.64
N LEU A 66 -13.74 12.27 13.43
CA LEU A 66 -15.10 11.77 13.11
C LEU A 66 -15.08 10.38 12.42
N TYR A 67 -13.91 9.76 12.42
CA TYR A 67 -13.60 8.46 11.81
C TYR A 67 -14.27 7.31 12.57
N ASP A 68 -15.01 6.45 11.87
CA ASP A 68 -14.85 5.01 12.08
C ASP A 68 -15.60 4.14 11.05
N PRO A 69 -16.92 4.30 10.84
CA PRO A 69 -17.70 3.19 10.29
C PRO A 69 -17.54 3.03 8.77
N MET A 70 -17.41 4.13 8.03
CA MET A 70 -17.33 4.09 6.57
C MET A 70 -15.96 3.65 6.08
N LEU A 71 -14.89 4.14 6.73
CA LEU A 71 -13.53 3.73 6.40
C LEU A 71 -13.29 2.27 6.79
N LYS A 72 -13.74 1.86 7.98
CA LYS A 72 -13.73 0.46 8.41
C LYS A 72 -14.46 -0.45 7.41
N LYS A 73 -15.65 -0.05 6.95
CA LYS A 73 -16.39 -0.79 5.92
C LYS A 73 -15.65 -0.86 4.58
N LEU A 74 -14.96 0.21 4.18
CA LEU A 74 -14.12 0.21 2.98
C LEU A 74 -12.95 -0.76 3.14
N HIS A 75 -12.29 -0.78 4.30
CA HIS A 75 -11.23 -1.74 4.62
C HIS A 75 -11.73 -3.19 4.65
N GLU A 76 -12.90 -3.45 5.25
CA GLU A 76 -13.55 -4.77 5.21
C GLU A 76 -13.84 -5.22 3.77
N THR A 77 -14.26 -4.30 2.90
CA THR A 77 -14.49 -4.57 1.48
C THR A 77 -13.19 -4.94 0.77
N VAL A 78 -12.08 -4.27 1.10
CA VAL A 78 -10.75 -4.63 0.56
C VAL A 78 -10.37 -6.04 0.98
N SER A 79 -10.49 -6.39 2.26
CA SER A 79 -10.15 -7.74 2.76
C SER A 79 -11.02 -8.85 2.15
N GLN A 80 -12.29 -8.58 1.87
CA GLN A 80 -13.15 -9.52 1.14
C GLN A 80 -12.67 -9.71 -0.31
N LEU A 81 -12.37 -8.62 -1.01
CA LEU A 81 -11.88 -8.66 -2.39
C LEU A 81 -10.53 -9.39 -2.51
N GLU A 82 -9.64 -9.25 -1.53
CA GLU A 82 -8.38 -10.01 -1.47
C GLU A 82 -8.62 -11.52 -1.36
N THR A 83 -9.47 -11.92 -0.42
CA THR A 83 -9.79 -13.32 -0.14
C THR A 83 -10.41 -13.99 -1.38
N GLU A 84 -11.28 -13.26 -2.09
CA GLU A 84 -11.92 -13.74 -3.31
C GLU A 84 -10.98 -13.80 -4.53
N MET A 85 -10.00 -12.91 -4.62
CA MET A 85 -9.07 -12.89 -5.76
C MET A 85 -7.96 -13.94 -5.64
N GLY A 86 -7.63 -14.40 -4.43
CA GLY A 86 -6.61 -15.43 -4.18
C GLY A 86 -5.25 -15.13 -4.86
N GLN A 87 -4.43 -16.16 -5.06
CA GLN A 87 -3.12 -16.03 -5.75
C GLN A 87 -3.27 -15.96 -7.28
N SER A 88 -4.23 -15.18 -7.79
CA SER A 88 -4.42 -15.02 -9.23
C SER A 88 -3.16 -14.46 -9.89
N THR A 89 -2.78 -15.01 -11.04
CA THR A 89 -1.60 -14.58 -11.80
C THR A 89 -1.86 -13.18 -12.36
N ILE A 90 -1.15 -12.19 -11.86
CA ILE A 90 -1.30 -10.79 -12.27
C ILE A 90 -0.42 -10.56 -13.49
N ASP A 91 -1.03 -10.16 -14.61
CA ASP A 91 -0.32 -9.76 -15.82
C ASP A 91 0.20 -8.32 -15.69
N MET A 92 1.44 -8.06 -16.13
CA MET A 92 2.01 -6.71 -16.20
C MET A 92 1.17 -5.73 -17.02
N GLN A 93 0.37 -6.21 -17.98
CA GLN A 93 -0.54 -5.36 -18.75
C GLN A 93 -1.66 -4.77 -17.88
N LEU A 94 -2.12 -5.50 -16.86
CA LEU A 94 -3.15 -5.04 -15.93
C LEU A 94 -2.65 -3.93 -15.00
N LYS A 95 -1.33 -3.85 -14.75
CA LYS A 95 -0.71 -2.77 -13.98
C LYS A 95 -0.94 -1.39 -14.62
N ARG A 96 -1.05 -1.33 -15.94
CA ARG A 96 -1.35 -0.06 -16.64
C ARG A 96 -2.81 0.38 -16.48
N LEU A 97 -3.73 -0.58 -16.29
CA LEU A 97 -5.16 -0.31 -16.18
C LEU A 97 -5.62 -0.10 -14.74
N TYR A 98 -5.00 -0.82 -13.80
CA TYR A 98 -5.35 -0.80 -12.38
C TYR A 98 -4.08 -0.65 -11.52
N PRO A 99 -3.39 0.50 -11.62
CA PRO A 99 -2.07 0.65 -11.02
C PRO A 99 -2.08 0.49 -9.50
N LYS A 100 -3.11 0.99 -8.80
CA LYS A 100 -3.20 0.91 -7.34
C LYS A 100 -3.58 -0.48 -6.87
N ALA A 101 -4.56 -1.10 -7.51
CA ALA A 101 -4.96 -2.47 -7.21
C ALA A 101 -3.82 -3.45 -7.44
N ILE A 102 -3.06 -3.28 -8.53
CA ILE A 102 -1.92 -4.15 -8.83
C ILE A 102 -0.74 -3.87 -7.89
N SER A 103 -0.40 -2.61 -7.59
CA SER A 103 0.67 -2.34 -6.61
C SER A 103 0.33 -2.92 -5.25
N TYR A 104 -0.90 -2.70 -4.80
CA TYR A 104 -1.43 -3.25 -3.54
C TYR A 104 -1.30 -4.78 -3.48
N LEU A 105 -1.70 -5.48 -4.53
CA LEU A 105 -1.60 -6.94 -4.58
C LEU A 105 -0.16 -7.45 -4.73
N LEU A 106 0.72 -6.68 -5.36
CA LEU A 106 2.15 -7.02 -5.47
C LEU A 106 2.85 -6.83 -4.12
N ASP A 107 2.56 -5.74 -3.40
CA ASP A 107 3.06 -5.50 -2.04
C ASP A 107 2.59 -6.62 -1.09
N LEU A 108 1.33 -7.04 -1.21
CA LEU A 108 0.80 -8.23 -0.51
C LEU A 108 1.49 -9.54 -0.91
N LYS A 109 1.88 -9.70 -2.18
CA LYS A 109 2.59 -10.90 -2.66
C LYS A 109 4.05 -10.94 -2.24
N GLU A 110 4.72 -9.81 -2.12
CA GLU A 110 6.05 -9.76 -1.50
C GLU A 110 5.95 -10.16 -0.01
N VAL A 111 4.86 -9.79 0.67
CA VAL A 111 4.57 -10.22 2.05
C VAL A 111 4.11 -11.68 2.17
N THR A 112 3.47 -12.27 1.15
CA THR A 112 2.90 -13.64 1.19
C THR A 112 3.70 -14.70 0.42
N SER A 113 4.61 -14.33 -0.47
CA SER A 113 5.55 -15.28 -1.11
C SER A 113 6.57 -15.82 -0.11
N GLU A 114 6.75 -15.14 1.03
CA GLU A 114 7.40 -15.67 2.23
C GLU A 114 6.33 -16.17 3.21
N ASN A 115 5.59 -17.22 2.81
CA ASN A 115 4.57 -17.88 3.63
C ASN A 115 5.20 -18.60 4.85
N SER A 116 5.53 -17.81 5.87
CA SER A 116 5.62 -18.16 7.30
C SER A 116 5.68 -16.94 8.25
N GLY A 117 5.70 -15.70 7.74
CA GLY A 117 6.02 -14.50 8.52
C GLY A 117 4.85 -13.68 9.09
N GLN A 118 3.64 -13.79 8.57
CA GLN A 118 2.46 -13.00 9.01
C GLN A 118 2.22 -12.98 10.54
N PRO A 119 2.19 -14.13 11.25
CA PRO A 119 2.07 -14.12 12.70
C PRO A 119 3.31 -13.51 13.39
N ILE A 120 4.50 -13.63 12.78
CA ILE A 120 5.75 -13.08 13.32
C ILE A 120 5.69 -11.56 13.34
N TYR A 121 5.24 -10.92 12.25
CA TYR A 121 5.15 -9.46 12.18
C TYR A 121 4.05 -8.92 13.11
N LEU A 122 2.92 -9.62 13.26
CA LEU A 122 1.85 -9.17 14.16
C LEU A 122 2.28 -9.30 15.62
N ASN A 123 2.97 -10.39 15.94
CA ASN A 123 3.58 -10.59 17.26
C ASN A 123 4.68 -9.55 17.54
N GLN A 124 5.48 -9.19 16.54
CA GLN A 124 6.48 -8.12 16.67
C GLN A 124 5.81 -6.75 16.91
N LEU A 125 4.76 -6.42 16.15
CA LEU A 125 4.01 -5.18 16.35
C LEU A 125 3.37 -5.13 17.75
N TYR A 126 2.73 -6.22 18.17
CA TYR A 126 2.16 -6.38 19.51
C TYR A 126 3.21 -6.21 20.61
N ALA A 127 4.31 -6.96 20.54
CA ALA A 127 5.36 -6.92 21.54
C ALA A 127 6.02 -5.53 21.64
N THR A 128 6.24 -4.88 20.50
CA THR A 128 6.83 -3.52 20.46
C THR A 128 5.86 -2.49 21.01
N ALA A 129 4.56 -2.61 20.69
CA ALA A 129 3.54 -1.71 21.22
C ALA A 129 3.34 -1.87 22.74
N CYS A 130 3.27 -3.10 23.25
CA CYS A 130 3.20 -3.36 24.69
C CYS A 130 4.45 -2.87 25.42
N ARG A 131 5.64 -3.10 24.84
CA ARG A 131 6.89 -2.60 25.42
C ARG A 131 6.90 -1.09 25.50
N LEU A 132 6.53 -0.39 24.42
CA LEU A 132 6.47 1.06 24.44
C LEU A 132 5.44 1.56 25.45
N TYR A 133 4.29 0.88 25.56
CA TYR A 133 3.25 1.25 26.52
C TYR A 133 3.76 1.25 27.97
N HIS A 134 4.55 0.23 28.34
CA HIS A 134 5.17 0.16 29.67
C HIS A 134 6.33 1.14 29.84
N LEU A 135 7.07 1.47 28.78
CA LEU A 135 8.16 2.45 28.84
C LEU A 135 7.65 3.88 29.11
N LEU A 136 6.37 4.17 28.85
CA LEU A 136 5.76 5.48 29.17
C LEU A 136 5.54 5.71 30.67
N ASP A 137 5.68 4.68 31.49
CA ASP A 137 5.58 4.79 32.95
C ASP A 137 6.93 5.14 33.60
N LEU A 138 8.01 5.19 32.81
CA LEU A 138 9.35 5.55 33.28
C LEU A 138 9.57 7.07 33.15
N ASP A 139 10.40 7.62 34.04
CA ASP A 139 10.72 9.05 34.02
C ASP A 139 11.61 9.46 32.83
N GLU A 140 12.37 8.51 32.27
CA GLU A 140 13.28 8.73 31.14
C GLU A 140 12.69 8.21 29.83
N HIS A 141 12.52 9.11 28.85
CA HIS A 141 11.84 8.81 27.58
C HIS A 141 12.77 8.83 26.36
N ASP A 142 14.08 8.80 26.56
CA ASP A 142 15.10 8.91 25.49
C ASP A 142 14.93 7.87 24.37
N TYR A 143 14.37 6.70 24.72
CA TYR A 143 14.15 5.60 23.78
C TYR A 143 12.76 5.61 23.13
N VAL A 144 11.84 6.50 23.53
CA VAL A 144 10.46 6.49 23.04
C VAL A 144 10.41 6.80 21.54
N ALA A 145 11.15 7.80 21.08
CA ALA A 145 11.21 8.12 19.65
C ALA A 145 11.73 6.93 18.81
N TYR A 146 12.72 6.20 19.33
CA TYR A 146 13.24 5.01 18.67
C TYR A 146 12.23 3.86 18.64
N GLN A 147 11.57 3.57 19.76
CA GLN A 147 10.53 2.53 19.82
C GLN A 147 9.33 2.89 18.93
N LEU A 148 8.96 4.16 18.86
CA LEU A 148 7.90 4.63 17.97
C LEU A 148 8.27 4.45 16.49
N ALA A 149 9.54 4.67 16.13
CA ALA A 149 10.04 4.38 14.78
C ALA A 149 10.00 2.88 14.45
N LEU A 150 10.30 2.01 15.42
CA LEU A 150 10.15 0.56 15.25
C LEU A 150 8.68 0.17 15.02
N ILE A 151 7.75 0.76 15.77
CA ILE A 151 6.31 0.54 15.57
C ILE A 151 5.88 1.00 14.17
N TYR A 152 6.35 2.18 13.72
CA TYR A 152 6.10 2.66 12.37
C TYR A 152 6.62 1.69 11.30
N GLN A 153 7.81 1.13 11.48
CA GLN A 153 8.37 0.13 10.57
C GLN A 153 7.54 -1.16 10.56
N CYS A 154 7.13 -1.65 11.73
CA CYS A 154 6.25 -2.81 11.84
C CYS A 154 4.90 -2.56 11.16
N ILE A 155 4.30 -1.37 11.34
CA ILE A 155 3.06 -0.96 10.67
C ILE A 155 3.23 -0.97 9.15
N HIS A 156 4.35 -0.48 8.64
CA HIS A 156 4.63 -0.45 7.21
C HIS A 156 4.67 -1.87 6.60
N GLN A 157 5.14 -2.85 7.36
CA GLN A 157 5.20 -4.27 6.95
C GLN A 157 3.84 -4.98 6.99
N GLN A 158 2.86 -4.46 7.73
CA GLN A 158 1.53 -5.05 7.90
C GLN A 158 0.52 -4.65 6.80
N GLY A 159 0.97 -3.90 5.80
CA GLY A 159 0.12 -3.46 4.70
C GLY A 159 -1.00 -2.50 5.15
N VAL A 160 -2.15 -2.60 4.52
CA VAL A 160 -3.17 -1.54 4.57
C VAL A 160 -4.05 -1.57 5.82
N LEU A 161 -4.03 -2.65 6.60
CA LEU A 161 -4.79 -2.75 7.85
C LEU A 161 -4.32 -1.75 8.92
N PHE A 162 -3.03 -1.37 8.93
CA PHE A 162 -2.45 -0.51 9.97
C PHE A 162 -2.03 0.88 9.43
N ILE A 163 -2.28 1.16 8.15
CA ILE A 163 -1.74 2.33 7.47
C ILE A 163 -2.26 3.67 8.02
N HIS A 164 -3.42 3.70 8.69
CA HIS A 164 -3.94 4.91 9.35
C HIS A 164 -3.11 5.30 10.57
N TYR A 165 -2.50 4.35 11.27
CA TYR A 165 -1.58 4.65 12.38
C TYR A 165 -0.27 5.26 11.89
N LYS A 166 0.15 4.92 10.66
CA LYS A 166 1.34 5.49 10.02
C LYS A 166 1.28 7.02 10.03
N ARG A 167 0.17 7.58 9.55
CA ARG A 167 -0.05 9.01 9.47
C ARG A 167 -0.09 9.66 10.86
N ARG A 168 -0.81 9.05 11.81
CA ARG A 168 -0.85 9.55 13.21
C ARG A 168 0.56 9.64 13.80
N ILE A 169 1.41 8.65 13.52
CA ILE A 169 2.80 8.66 13.98
C ILE A 169 3.57 9.79 13.29
N GLU A 170 3.50 9.91 11.97
CA GLU A 170 4.19 10.95 11.19
C GLU A 170 3.87 12.37 11.69
N GLU A 171 2.61 12.65 12.02
CA GLU A 171 2.14 13.97 12.49
C GLU A 171 2.77 14.40 13.83
N HIS A 172 3.06 13.46 14.74
CA HIS A 172 3.58 13.75 16.09
C HIS A 172 5.04 13.34 16.30
N PHE A 173 5.65 12.64 15.34
CA PHE A 173 6.99 12.05 15.49
C PHE A 173 8.07 13.11 15.76
N ASP A 174 8.02 14.23 15.04
CA ASP A 174 9.01 15.31 15.17
C ASP A 174 8.94 15.99 16.55
N GLU A 175 7.77 16.04 17.18
CA GLU A 175 7.58 16.61 18.50
C GLU A 175 8.10 15.68 19.61
N ILE A 176 7.99 14.38 19.38
CA ILE A 176 8.47 13.32 20.30
C ILE A 176 9.99 13.19 20.20
N LYS A 177 10.55 13.27 18.99
CA LYS A 177 12.00 13.15 18.75
C LYS A 177 12.83 14.27 19.40
N LYS A 178 12.25 15.47 19.55
CA LYS A 178 12.98 16.67 20.00
C LYS A 178 13.13 16.77 21.52
N LYS A 179 12.43 15.95 22.30
CA LYS A 179 12.36 16.06 23.75
C LYS A 179 12.84 14.77 24.42
N SER A 180 13.71 14.89 25.42
CA SER A 180 14.13 13.78 26.29
C SER A 180 13.07 13.39 27.32
N ALA A 181 12.20 14.34 27.68
CA ALA A 181 11.04 14.12 28.55
C ALA A 181 9.75 14.44 27.80
N LEU A 182 8.81 13.50 27.79
CA LEU A 182 7.50 13.68 27.20
C LEU A 182 6.62 14.53 28.11
N THR A 183 5.77 15.37 27.51
CA THR A 183 4.71 16.04 28.26
C THR A 183 3.58 15.05 28.58
N THR A 184 2.77 15.37 29.58
CA THR A 184 1.59 14.55 29.95
C THR A 184 0.66 14.32 28.76
N ASP A 185 0.48 15.32 27.90
CA ASP A 185 -0.33 15.20 26.69
C ASP A 185 0.28 14.22 25.67
N GLN A 186 1.59 14.25 25.49
CA GLN A 186 2.30 13.33 24.59
C GLN A 186 2.24 11.89 25.11
N VAL A 187 2.36 11.70 26.44
CA VAL A 187 2.20 10.39 27.09
C VAL A 187 0.78 9.85 26.88
N ASN A 188 -0.24 10.69 27.10
CA ASN A 188 -1.63 10.30 26.91
C ASN A 188 -1.93 9.95 25.44
N TRP A 189 -1.43 10.74 24.50
CA TRP A 189 -1.56 10.45 23.08
C TRP A 189 -0.88 9.13 22.69
N LEU A 190 0.35 8.89 23.16
CA LEU A 190 1.08 7.64 22.93
C LEU A 190 0.33 6.45 23.51
N ARG A 191 -0.21 6.56 24.74
CA ARG A 191 -1.02 5.49 25.35
C ARG A 191 -2.26 5.17 24.52
N LEU A 192 -2.98 6.18 24.04
CA LEU A 192 -4.15 5.98 23.18
C LEU A 192 -3.76 5.28 21.87
N LEU A 193 -2.73 5.78 21.17
CA LEU A 193 -2.22 5.19 19.94
C LEU A 193 -1.85 3.71 20.13
N LEU A 194 -1.11 3.40 21.20
CA LEU A 194 -0.66 2.04 21.49
C LEU A 194 -1.81 1.11 21.85
N THR A 195 -2.79 1.60 22.60
CA THR A 195 -3.99 0.82 22.96
C THR A 195 -4.82 0.48 21.72
N ASP A 196 -4.99 1.43 20.80
CA ASP A 196 -5.68 1.23 19.53
C ASP A 196 -4.95 0.17 18.68
N ILE A 197 -3.63 0.30 18.54
CA ILE A 197 -2.79 -0.67 17.80
C ILE A 197 -2.90 -2.06 18.43
N ILE A 198 -2.73 -2.18 19.74
CA ILE A 198 -2.79 -3.46 20.47
C ILE A 198 -4.14 -4.13 20.27
N THR A 199 -5.23 -3.37 20.42
CA THR A 199 -6.60 -3.88 20.27
C THR A 199 -6.85 -4.37 18.84
N GLN A 200 -6.38 -3.61 17.84
CA GLN A 200 -6.51 -4.01 16.45
C GLN A 200 -5.65 -5.23 16.11
N VAL A 201 -4.44 -5.35 16.68
CA VAL A 201 -3.61 -6.56 16.53
C VAL A 201 -4.30 -7.78 17.12
N ILE A 202 -4.88 -7.68 18.32
CA ILE A 202 -5.62 -8.78 18.95
C ILE A 202 -6.83 -9.19 18.10
N HIS A 203 -7.57 -8.21 17.58
CA HIS A 203 -8.71 -8.49 16.70
C HIS A 203 -8.27 -9.17 15.40
N ALA A 204 -7.19 -8.68 14.78
CA ALA A 204 -6.62 -9.28 13.57
C ALA A 204 -6.11 -10.70 13.83
N SER A 205 -5.44 -10.96 14.96
CA SER A 205 -4.98 -12.31 15.32
C SER A 205 -6.14 -13.27 15.56
N ASN A 206 -7.24 -12.82 16.17
CA ASN A 206 -8.42 -13.66 16.40
C ASN A 206 -9.12 -14.04 15.08
N MET A 207 -9.10 -13.16 14.07
CA MET A 207 -9.65 -13.44 12.74
C MET A 207 -8.81 -14.47 11.96
N LEU A 208 -7.51 -14.59 12.26
CA LEU A 208 -6.60 -15.56 11.62
C LEU A 208 -6.66 -16.97 12.25
N VAL A 209 -7.31 -17.12 13.41
CA VAL A 209 -7.37 -18.39 14.19
C VAL A 209 -8.74 -19.09 14.06
N SER A 210 -9.69 -18.55 13.28
CA SER A 210 -10.97 -19.24 13.05
C SER A 210 -10.83 -20.40 12.05
N PRO A 211 -11.24 -21.64 12.42
CA PRO A 211 -11.17 -22.84 11.57
C PRO A 211 -12.20 -22.85 10.44
#